data_AF-A0A7N0UAB3-F1
#
_entry.id   AF-A0A7N0UAB3-F1
#
_cell.length_a   1.000
_cell.length_b   1.000
_cell.length_c   1.000
_cell.angle_alpha   90.00
_cell.angle_beta   90.00
_cell.angle_gamma   90.00
#
_symmetry.space_group_name_H-M   'P 1'
#
loop_
_entity.id
_entity.type
_entity.pdbx_description
1 polymer ?
#
loop_
_entity_poly.entity_id
_entity_poly.type
_entity_poly.pdbx_seq_one_letter_code
_entity_poly.pdbx_strand_id
1 'polypeptide(L)'
;MDTSERSNAVSPRTVVMEEWSGSSLTKLSRTATITSFPSLSVLRSGNRFDHVWRRVFEAFVPEGFPESVTSDYVPFQVWDSLQGLSTYIRTMLSTQALLSAIGVGEKSATVLGATFQWFLRDLTGMLGGVLFTCYQGSNLDSNAKMWRLVADLMNDLGMLMDLLSPLFPSAFVFLVCFGSLSRSFTGVASGATRAALTQHFALQNNAADIAAKEGSQETMATMIGMALGMLLARITMGHALSTWISFLSLTVFHMYANYRAVRCLSLTSLNCERTSILLRYFMKTGQVLLPQQVSKMEHVLPIWTTGSALNGARVHIGIRISQLDESTMSVQVSSFLHALFDKAQKSDHYF
;
A
#
# COMPACT_ATOMS: atom_id res chain seq x y z
N MET A 1 -11.71 -65.73 -56.95
CA MET A 1 -10.95 -66.31 -55.84
C MET A 1 -9.48 -66.10 -56.16
N ASP A 2 -8.87 -65.04 -55.64
CA ASP A 2 -7.66 -65.18 -54.83
C ASP A 2 -7.43 -63.88 -54.06
N THR A 3 -7.30 -64.02 -52.75
CA THR A 3 -7.01 -62.98 -51.77
C THR A 3 -5.56 -63.16 -51.37
N SER A 4 -4.70 -62.18 -51.58
CA SER A 4 -3.46 -62.08 -50.80
C SER A 4 -3.22 -60.63 -50.37
N GLU A 5 -2.90 -60.52 -49.10
CA GLU A 5 -3.00 -59.34 -48.24
C GLU A 5 -1.94 -58.30 -48.58
N ARG A 6 -2.38 -57.05 -48.80
CA ARG A 6 -1.50 -55.89 -48.57
C ARG A 6 -1.46 -55.64 -47.07
N SER A 7 -0.35 -56.03 -46.44
CA SER A 7 0.01 -55.60 -45.09
C SER A 7 0.05 -54.06 -45.04
N ASN A 8 -0.97 -53.46 -44.43
CA ASN A 8 -0.94 -52.05 -44.05
C ASN A 8 0.05 -51.88 -42.90
N ALA A 9 1.34 -51.67 -43.23
CA ALA A 9 2.32 -51.21 -42.26
C ALA A 9 1.92 -49.81 -41.79
N VAL A 10 1.33 -49.72 -40.59
CA VAL A 10 1.05 -48.46 -39.92
C VAL A 10 2.39 -47.80 -39.61
N SER A 11 2.72 -46.72 -40.30
CA SER A 11 3.88 -45.88 -39.95
C SER A 11 3.72 -45.42 -38.49
N PRO A 12 4.74 -45.55 -37.62
CA PRO A 12 4.64 -45.11 -36.24
C PRO A 12 4.34 -43.60 -36.21
N ARG A 13 3.19 -43.22 -35.65
CA ARG A 13 2.79 -41.81 -35.49
C ARG A 13 3.60 -41.22 -34.35
N THR A 14 4.63 -40.44 -34.67
CA THR A 14 5.34 -39.62 -33.69
C THR A 14 4.38 -38.57 -33.14
N VAL A 15 4.16 -38.59 -31.83
CA VAL A 15 3.37 -37.55 -31.13
C VAL A 15 4.34 -36.62 -30.41
N VAL A 16 4.27 -35.34 -30.75
CA VAL A 16 5.02 -34.26 -30.07
C VAL A 16 4.03 -33.47 -29.21
N MET A 17 4.25 -33.46 -27.90
CA MET A 17 3.48 -32.64 -26.96
C MET A 17 4.40 -31.57 -26.38
N GLU A 18 3.98 -30.32 -26.46
CA GLU A 18 4.74 -29.18 -25.95
C GLU A 18 4.02 -28.60 -24.73
N GLU A 19 4.74 -28.51 -23.61
CA GLU A 19 4.28 -27.82 -22.42
C GLU A 19 4.79 -26.37 -22.48
N TRP A 20 3.87 -25.43 -22.29
CA TRP A 20 4.15 -24.00 -22.29
C TRP A 20 3.69 -23.39 -20.97
N SER A 21 4.49 -22.48 -20.42
CA SER A 21 4.19 -21.74 -19.20
C SER A 21 4.42 -20.25 -19.43
N GLY A 22 3.45 -19.43 -19.05
CA GLY A 22 3.51 -17.98 -19.16
C GLY A 22 2.31 -17.32 -18.49
N SER A 23 2.44 -16.03 -18.20
CA SER A 23 1.45 -15.21 -17.51
C SER A 23 0.51 -14.46 -18.48
N SER A 24 0.54 -14.84 -19.76
CA SER A 24 -0.31 -14.30 -20.83
C SER A 24 -0.07 -15.10 -22.10
N LEU A 25 -1.05 -15.10 -23.01
CA LEU A 25 -0.94 -15.69 -24.35
C LEU A 25 0.25 -15.13 -25.16
N THR A 26 0.72 -13.92 -24.84
CA THR A 26 1.85 -13.26 -25.53
C THR A 26 3.21 -13.46 -24.85
N LYS A 27 3.25 -14.00 -23.63
CA LYS A 27 4.49 -14.19 -22.84
C LYS A 27 4.67 -15.68 -22.46
N LEU A 28 4.49 -16.58 -23.43
CA LEU A 28 4.65 -18.02 -23.24
C LEU A 28 6.11 -18.45 -23.43
N SER A 29 6.62 -19.24 -22.48
CA SER A 29 7.90 -19.93 -22.56
C SER A 29 7.67 -21.44 -22.63
N ARG A 30 8.33 -22.13 -23.55
CA ARG A 30 8.27 -23.59 -23.64
C ARG A 30 9.02 -24.21 -22.46
N THR A 31 8.35 -25.01 -21.64
CA THR A 31 8.92 -25.67 -20.45
C THR A 31 9.34 -27.10 -20.71
N ALA A 32 8.62 -27.83 -21.56
CA ALA A 32 8.98 -29.18 -21.92
C ALA A 32 8.52 -29.55 -23.34
N THR A 33 9.26 -30.45 -23.97
CA THR A 33 8.84 -31.15 -25.19
C THR A 33 8.89 -32.64 -24.90
N ILE A 34 7.73 -33.29 -25.01
CA ILE A 34 7.55 -34.72 -24.82
C ILE A 34 7.38 -35.34 -26.21
N THR A 35 8.25 -36.26 -26.57
CA THR A 35 8.19 -37.03 -27.82
C THR A 35 7.89 -38.49 -27.53
N SER A 36 6.87 -39.03 -28.19
CA SER A 36 6.51 -40.45 -28.14
C SER A 36 6.89 -41.07 -29.49
N PHE A 37 7.91 -41.95 -29.46
CA PHE A 37 8.55 -42.76 -30.52
C PHE A 37 9.96 -42.33 -30.97
N PRO A 38 10.95 -43.26 -30.97
CA PRO A 38 10.88 -44.69 -30.62
C PRO A 38 10.88 -45.00 -29.10
N SER A 39 11.13 -44.01 -28.26
CA SER A 39 11.05 -44.08 -26.80
C SER A 39 10.47 -42.77 -26.27
N LEU A 40 9.80 -42.79 -25.11
CA LEU A 40 9.34 -41.57 -24.45
C LEU A 40 10.56 -40.71 -24.07
N SER A 41 10.73 -39.56 -24.71
CA SER A 41 11.79 -38.61 -24.35
C SER A 41 11.18 -37.29 -23.87
N VAL A 42 11.62 -36.82 -22.71
CA VAL A 42 11.18 -35.57 -22.09
C VAL A 42 12.36 -34.61 -22.09
N LEU A 43 12.35 -33.65 -23.00
CA LEU A 43 13.32 -32.58 -23.05
C LEU A 43 12.74 -31.37 -22.30
N ARG A 44 13.29 -31.07 -21.12
CA ARG A 44 12.94 -29.83 -20.40
C ARG A 44 13.71 -28.67 -20.99
N SER A 45 13.00 -27.61 -21.36
CA SER A 45 13.57 -26.41 -21.97
C SER A 45 13.80 -25.36 -20.88
N GLY A 46 15.04 -24.85 -20.80
CA GLY A 46 15.48 -23.83 -19.85
C GLY A 46 16.32 -24.35 -18.67
N ASN A 47 17.13 -23.47 -18.08
CA ASN A 47 17.92 -23.80 -16.90
C ASN A 47 16.98 -23.93 -15.69
N ARG A 48 17.15 -24.96 -14.86
CA ARG A 48 16.31 -25.16 -13.65
C ARG A 48 16.37 -23.95 -12.71
N PHE A 49 17.54 -23.31 -12.65
CA PHE A 49 17.77 -22.11 -11.86
C PHE A 49 16.93 -20.92 -12.38
N ASP A 50 16.88 -20.70 -13.69
CA ASP A 50 16.10 -19.61 -14.29
C ASP A 50 14.60 -19.81 -14.09
N HIS A 51 14.13 -21.07 -14.13
CA HIS A 51 12.74 -21.38 -13.83
C HIS A 51 12.39 -21.06 -12.38
N VAL A 52 13.23 -21.48 -11.43
CA VAL A 52 13.02 -21.19 -10.00
C VAL A 52 13.11 -19.68 -9.73
N TRP A 53 14.13 -19.01 -10.27
CA TRP A 53 14.32 -17.57 -10.08
C TRP A 53 13.17 -16.76 -10.66
N ARG A 54 12.66 -17.14 -11.84
CA ARG A 54 11.46 -16.54 -12.42
C ARG A 54 10.24 -16.73 -11.53
N ARG A 55 10.00 -17.93 -11.00
CA ARG A 55 8.88 -18.20 -10.08
C ARG A 55 8.98 -17.38 -8.79
N VAL A 56 10.20 -17.20 -8.28
CA VAL A 56 10.46 -16.32 -7.13
C VAL A 56 10.12 -14.88 -7.50
N PHE A 57 10.61 -14.37 -8.63
CA PHE A 57 10.32 -13.01 -9.08
C PHE A 57 8.82 -12.77 -9.32
N GLU A 58 8.12 -13.72 -9.92
CA GLU A 58 6.67 -13.72 -10.12
C GLU A 58 5.90 -13.69 -8.79
N ALA A 59 6.48 -14.11 -7.66
CA ALA A 59 5.85 -13.98 -6.34
C ALA A 59 5.86 -12.55 -5.81
N PHE A 60 6.76 -11.69 -6.29
CA PHE A 60 6.92 -10.32 -5.81
C PHE A 60 6.42 -9.27 -6.78
N VAL A 61 6.12 -9.62 -8.03
CA VAL A 61 5.78 -8.65 -9.07
C VAL A 61 4.45 -9.02 -9.73
N PRO A 62 3.56 -8.04 -10.00
CA PRO A 62 2.28 -8.32 -10.64
C PRO A 62 2.40 -8.97 -12.02
N GLU A 63 1.41 -9.77 -12.38
CA GLU A 63 1.26 -10.35 -13.71
C GLU A 63 1.19 -9.22 -14.76
N GLY A 64 1.91 -9.40 -15.88
CA GLY A 64 1.97 -8.38 -16.93
C GLY A 64 2.87 -7.18 -16.63
N PHE A 65 3.64 -7.20 -15.54
CA PHE A 65 4.61 -6.14 -15.25
C PHE A 65 5.65 -5.99 -16.39
N PRO A 66 6.10 -4.75 -16.68
CA PRO A 66 5.72 -3.48 -16.04
C PRO A 66 4.45 -2.84 -16.58
N GLU A 67 3.84 -3.37 -17.64
CA GLU A 67 2.71 -2.72 -18.33
C GLU A 67 1.38 -2.78 -17.55
N SER A 68 1.28 -3.66 -16.56
CA SER A 68 0.06 -3.86 -15.76
C SER A 68 -0.07 -2.93 -14.56
N VAL A 69 0.95 -2.11 -14.27
CA VAL A 69 0.96 -1.16 -13.16
C VAL A 69 1.30 0.24 -13.60
N THR A 70 0.90 1.25 -12.82
CA THR A 70 1.30 2.63 -13.09
C THR A 70 2.82 2.82 -12.95
N SER A 71 3.35 3.81 -13.67
CA SER A 71 4.80 4.11 -13.71
C SER A 71 5.40 4.49 -12.34
N ASP A 72 4.59 4.92 -11.39
CA ASP A 72 4.99 5.29 -10.04
C ASP A 72 5.02 4.11 -9.05
N TYR A 73 4.58 2.91 -9.45
CA TYR A 73 4.57 1.71 -8.60
C TYR A 73 5.96 1.34 -8.08
N VAL A 74 6.93 1.11 -8.96
CA VAL A 74 8.29 0.70 -8.57
C VAL A 74 8.98 1.71 -7.65
N PRO A 75 9.08 3.01 -7.99
CA PRO A 75 9.74 3.96 -7.10
C PRO A 75 9.02 4.09 -5.76
N PHE A 76 7.68 3.97 -5.72
CA PHE A 76 6.93 3.91 -4.48
C PHE A 76 7.31 2.67 -3.65
N GLN A 77 7.25 1.46 -4.22
CA GLN A 77 7.50 0.20 -3.52
C GLN A 77 8.90 0.11 -2.93
N VAL A 78 9.92 0.71 -3.59
CA VAL A 78 11.27 0.79 -3.04
C VAL A 78 11.29 1.60 -1.74
N TRP A 79 10.69 2.79 -1.73
CA TRP A 79 10.65 3.64 -0.53
C TRP A 79 9.74 3.07 0.55
N ASP A 80 8.61 2.47 0.18
CA ASP A 80 7.67 1.81 1.09
C ASP A 80 8.33 0.58 1.76
N SER A 81 9.08 -0.23 1.00
CA SER A 81 9.84 -1.36 1.55
C SER A 81 10.94 -0.91 2.52
N LEU A 82 11.66 0.17 2.22
CA LEU A 82 12.67 0.74 3.11
C LEU A 82 12.05 1.31 4.39
N GLN A 83 10.89 1.97 4.27
CA GLN A 83 10.09 2.46 5.38
C GLN A 83 9.62 1.28 6.26
N GLY A 84 9.03 0.24 5.66
CA GLY A 84 8.59 -0.97 6.34
C GLY A 84 9.74 -1.68 7.07
N LEU A 85 10.89 -1.85 6.41
CA LEU A 85 12.08 -2.41 7.02
C LEU A 85 12.49 -1.66 8.31
N SER A 86 12.51 -0.32 8.25
CA SER A 86 12.81 0.51 9.42
C SER A 86 11.80 0.31 10.56
N THR A 87 10.50 0.21 10.22
CA THR A 87 9.42 -0.05 11.18
C THR A 87 9.62 -1.38 11.90
N TYR A 88 9.91 -2.46 11.19
CA TYR A 88 10.10 -3.77 11.82
C TYR A 88 11.36 -3.85 12.68
N ILE A 89 12.45 -3.18 12.30
CA ILE A 89 13.65 -3.07 13.15
C ILE A 89 13.30 -2.36 14.47
N ARG A 90 12.61 -1.21 14.41
CA ARG A 90 12.20 -0.45 15.60
C ARG A 90 11.20 -1.19 16.46
N THR A 91 10.30 -1.97 15.85
CA THR A 91 9.33 -2.78 16.57
C THR A 91 10.01 -3.79 17.48
N MET A 92 11.16 -4.36 17.09
CA MET A 92 11.91 -5.27 17.97
C MET A 92 12.45 -4.54 19.21
N LEU A 93 13.00 -3.33 19.03
CA LEU A 93 13.49 -2.50 20.14
C LEU A 93 12.35 -2.08 21.09
N SER A 94 11.22 -1.60 20.54
CA SER A 94 10.08 -1.17 21.34
C SER A 94 9.40 -2.34 22.06
N THR A 95 9.31 -3.50 21.40
CA THR A 95 8.74 -4.73 21.98
C THR A 95 9.61 -5.24 23.12
N GLN A 96 10.94 -5.26 22.97
CA GLN A 96 11.83 -5.64 24.07
C GLN A 96 11.64 -4.72 25.29
N ALA A 97 11.55 -3.41 25.08
CA ALA A 97 11.30 -2.45 26.16
C ALA A 97 9.94 -2.69 26.82
N LEU A 98 8.88 -2.85 26.04
CA LEU A 98 7.52 -3.12 26.53
C LEU A 98 7.47 -4.42 27.36
N LEU A 99 8.08 -5.51 26.87
CA LEU A 99 8.12 -6.78 27.60
C LEU A 99 8.88 -6.65 28.93
N SER A 100 9.96 -5.86 28.94
CA SER A 100 10.68 -5.53 30.18
C SER A 100 9.79 -4.75 31.15
N ALA A 101 9.00 -3.78 30.68
CA ALA A 101 8.13 -2.97 31.53
C ALA A 101 6.96 -3.76 32.15
N ILE A 102 6.48 -4.80 31.47
CA ILE A 102 5.46 -5.72 32.01
C ILE A 102 6.03 -6.62 33.13
N GLY A 103 7.35 -6.66 33.28
CA GLY A 103 8.03 -7.51 34.27
C GLY A 103 8.21 -8.94 33.77
N VAL A 104 8.33 -9.16 32.45
CA VAL A 104 8.69 -10.47 31.91
C VAL A 104 10.06 -10.88 32.46
N GLY A 105 10.08 -11.92 33.29
CA GLY A 105 11.29 -12.40 33.98
C GLY A 105 11.43 -11.94 35.44
N GLU A 106 10.52 -11.10 35.95
CA GLU A 106 10.51 -10.68 37.36
C GLU A 106 9.66 -11.61 38.24
N LYS A 107 10.16 -11.92 39.45
CA LYS A 107 9.46 -12.82 40.40
C LYS A 107 8.20 -12.19 41.01
N SER A 108 8.13 -10.86 41.06
CA SER A 108 7.01 -10.08 41.61
C SER A 108 5.87 -9.86 40.62
N ALA A 109 6.12 -10.03 39.32
CA ALA A 109 5.11 -9.85 38.29
C ALA A 109 4.13 -11.03 38.28
N THR A 110 2.83 -10.74 38.30
CA THR A 110 1.80 -11.79 38.24
C THR A 110 1.26 -11.93 36.82
N VAL A 111 1.01 -13.17 36.40
CA VAL A 111 0.40 -13.46 35.09
C VAL A 111 -0.96 -12.78 34.96
N LEU A 112 -1.77 -12.77 36.02
CA LEU A 112 -3.09 -12.13 36.01
C LEU A 112 -2.99 -10.61 35.81
N GLY A 113 -2.06 -9.94 36.50
CA GLY A 113 -1.84 -8.49 36.34
C GLY A 113 -1.38 -8.13 34.92
N ALA A 114 -0.42 -8.88 34.37
CA ALA A 114 0.04 -8.69 32.99
C ALA A 114 -1.10 -8.91 31.98
N THR A 115 -1.92 -9.94 32.16
CA THR A 115 -3.11 -10.20 31.33
C THR A 115 -4.10 -9.05 31.37
N PHE A 116 -4.38 -8.49 32.56
CA PHE A 116 -5.29 -7.36 32.69
C PHE A 116 -4.76 -6.09 31.98
N GLN A 117 -3.45 -5.84 32.08
CA GLN A 117 -2.81 -4.72 31.37
C GLN A 117 -2.90 -4.89 29.84
N TRP A 118 -2.66 -6.10 29.32
CA TRP A 118 -2.84 -6.42 27.89
C TRP A 118 -4.29 -6.25 27.44
N PHE A 119 -5.23 -6.75 28.23
CA PHE A 119 -6.66 -6.59 27.95
C PHE A 119 -7.06 -5.11 27.85
N LEU A 120 -6.70 -4.28 28.83
CA LEU A 120 -7.03 -2.85 28.80
C LEU A 120 -6.41 -2.15 27.60
N ARG A 121 -5.15 -2.47 27.30
CA ARG A 121 -4.43 -1.93 26.16
C ARG A 121 -5.14 -2.27 24.84
N ASP A 122 -5.51 -3.53 24.64
CA ASP A 122 -6.12 -4.00 23.39
C ASP A 122 -7.56 -3.50 23.26
N LEU A 123 -8.34 -3.54 24.33
CA LEU A 123 -9.69 -2.97 24.37
C LEU A 123 -9.67 -1.48 24.00
N THR A 124 -8.77 -0.69 24.59
CA THR A 124 -8.64 0.74 24.30
C THR A 124 -8.31 0.99 22.82
N GLY A 125 -7.38 0.21 22.27
CA GLY A 125 -7.02 0.28 20.85
C GLY A 125 -8.21 -0.05 19.96
N MET A 126 -8.87 -1.18 20.18
CA MET A 126 -10.01 -1.63 19.36
C MET A 126 -11.16 -0.62 19.38
N LEU A 127 -11.56 -0.12 20.56
CA LEU A 127 -12.60 0.91 20.69
C LEU A 127 -12.20 2.19 19.94
N GLY A 128 -10.95 2.62 20.10
CA GLY A 128 -10.43 3.80 19.42
C GLY A 128 -10.47 3.70 17.90
N GLY A 129 -10.11 2.53 17.34
CA GLY A 129 -10.14 2.28 15.89
C GLY A 129 -11.56 2.32 15.33
N VAL A 130 -12.52 1.73 16.04
CA VAL A 130 -13.95 1.79 15.67
C VAL A 130 -14.44 3.24 15.69
N LEU A 131 -14.18 3.98 16.78
CA LEU A 131 -14.58 5.39 16.90
C LEU A 131 -13.97 6.25 15.80
N PHE A 132 -12.68 6.07 15.49
CA PHE A 132 -12.02 6.79 14.42
C PHE A 132 -12.64 6.47 13.05
N THR A 133 -12.94 5.20 12.78
CA THR A 133 -13.62 4.78 11.55
C THR A 133 -15.00 5.45 11.42
N CYS A 134 -15.78 5.49 12.50
CA CYS A 134 -17.08 6.17 12.52
C CYS A 134 -16.97 7.68 12.23
N TYR A 135 -15.90 8.33 12.70
CA TYR A 135 -15.72 9.77 12.52
C TYR A 135 -15.13 10.14 11.15
N GLN A 136 -14.14 9.40 10.66
CA GLN A 136 -13.27 9.83 9.57
C GLN A 136 -13.28 8.93 8.33
N GLY A 137 -13.98 7.78 8.37
CA GLY A 137 -13.87 6.73 7.35
C GLY A 137 -14.16 7.15 5.91
N SER A 138 -14.98 8.18 5.68
CA SER A 138 -15.41 8.61 4.34
C SER A 138 -14.41 9.46 3.55
N ASN A 139 -13.29 9.89 4.16
CA ASN A 139 -12.35 10.84 3.52
C ASN A 139 -10.88 10.36 3.51
N LEU A 140 -10.63 9.10 3.88
CA LEU A 140 -9.27 8.57 4.02
C LEU A 140 -8.59 8.31 2.66
N ASP A 141 -9.34 7.84 1.68
CA ASP A 141 -8.87 7.56 0.31
C ASP A 141 -8.58 8.84 -0.49
N SER A 142 -9.41 9.86 -0.32
CA SER A 142 -9.33 11.14 -1.04
C SER A 142 -7.98 11.85 -0.80
N ASN A 143 -7.45 11.77 0.42
CA ASN A 143 -6.20 12.40 0.82
C ASN A 143 -5.12 11.36 1.15
N ALA A 144 -5.00 10.30 0.35
CA ALA A 144 -4.16 9.14 0.66
C ALA A 144 -2.69 9.49 0.99
N LYS A 145 -2.06 10.44 0.28
CA LYS A 145 -0.68 10.87 0.58
C LYS A 145 -0.52 11.42 1.99
N MET A 146 -1.45 12.28 2.41
CA MET A 146 -1.44 12.89 3.74
C MET A 146 -1.73 11.84 4.81
N TRP A 147 -2.77 11.03 4.61
CA TRP A 147 -3.16 10.02 5.59
C TRP A 147 -2.09 8.95 5.78
N ARG A 148 -1.28 8.63 4.76
CA ARG A 148 -0.10 7.78 4.93
C ARG A 148 0.93 8.38 5.88
N LEU A 149 1.29 9.66 5.70
CA LEU A 149 2.23 10.34 6.60
C LEU A 149 1.69 10.44 8.02
N VAL A 150 0.39 10.71 8.18
CA VAL A 150 -0.25 10.79 9.51
C VAL A 150 -0.35 9.41 10.16
N ALA A 151 -0.70 8.36 9.41
CA ALA A 151 -0.76 6.99 9.91
C ALA A 151 0.61 6.54 10.45
N ASP A 152 1.67 6.78 9.69
CA ASP A 152 3.02 6.41 10.08
C ASP A 152 3.57 7.25 11.24
N LEU A 153 3.19 8.54 11.33
CA LEU A 153 3.47 9.35 12.52
C LEU A 153 2.80 8.77 13.78
N MET A 154 1.54 8.34 13.67
CA MET A 154 0.84 7.69 14.80
C MET A 154 1.48 6.33 15.14
N ASN A 155 1.96 5.59 14.15
CA ASN A 155 2.68 4.34 14.40
C ASN A 155 3.96 4.59 15.22
N ASP A 156 4.69 5.65 14.85
CA ASP A 156 5.91 6.08 15.51
C ASP A 156 5.64 6.53 16.96
N LEU A 157 4.54 7.26 17.19
CA LEU A 157 4.09 7.61 18.54
C LEU A 157 3.74 6.35 19.35
N GLY A 158 3.08 5.38 18.75
CA GLY A 158 2.79 4.09 19.37
C GLY A 158 4.05 3.38 19.83
N MET A 159 5.02 3.21 18.93
CA MET A 159 6.31 2.59 19.23
C MET A 159 7.13 3.39 20.26
N LEU A 160 7.04 4.72 20.23
CA LEU A 160 7.68 5.58 21.22
C LEU A 160 7.09 5.37 22.61
N MET A 161 5.76 5.21 22.73
CA MET A 161 5.14 4.94 24.03
C MET A 161 5.60 3.62 24.63
N ASP A 162 5.71 2.57 23.81
CA ASP A 162 6.26 1.29 24.25
C ASP A 162 7.68 1.46 24.79
N LEU A 163 8.53 2.23 24.09
CA LEU A 163 9.91 2.49 24.49
C LEU A 163 10.01 3.36 25.75
N LEU A 164 9.08 4.30 25.95
CA LEU A 164 8.99 5.15 27.14
C LEU A 164 8.40 4.43 28.35
N SER A 165 7.53 3.44 28.13
CA SER A 165 6.77 2.77 29.18
C SER A 165 7.60 2.25 30.38
N PRO A 166 8.82 1.70 30.22
CA PRO A 166 9.64 1.25 31.35
C PRO A 166 10.14 2.41 32.22
N LEU A 167 10.23 3.63 31.68
CA LEU A 167 10.73 4.81 32.39
C LEU A 167 9.67 5.41 33.34
N PHE A 168 8.40 5.06 33.14
CA PHE A 168 7.29 5.59 33.93
C PHE A 168 6.37 4.49 34.45
N PRO A 169 6.82 3.64 35.40
CA PRO A 169 6.02 2.52 35.92
C PRO A 169 4.64 2.95 36.46
N SER A 170 4.55 4.12 37.09
CA SER A 170 3.28 4.66 37.62
C SER A 170 2.27 5.05 36.54
N ALA A 171 2.74 5.36 35.32
CA ALA A 171 1.92 5.72 34.17
C ALA A 171 1.90 4.62 33.09
N PHE A 172 2.44 3.43 33.38
CA PHE A 172 2.64 2.35 32.41
C PHE A 172 1.38 2.04 31.60
N VAL A 173 0.25 1.77 32.29
CA VAL A 173 -1.03 1.43 31.65
C VAL A 173 -1.51 2.56 30.73
N PHE A 174 -1.35 3.81 31.15
CA PHE A 174 -1.74 4.96 30.33
C PHE A 174 -0.91 5.04 29.05
N LEU A 175 0.42 4.90 29.16
CA LEU A 175 1.33 4.96 28.00
C LEU A 175 1.04 3.85 26.99
N VAL A 176 0.88 2.60 27.45
CA VAL A 176 0.61 1.48 26.54
C VAL A 176 -0.78 1.57 25.92
N CYS A 177 -1.80 2.03 26.66
CA CYS A 177 -3.13 2.30 26.11
C CYS A 177 -3.09 3.41 25.06
N PHE A 178 -2.36 4.51 25.30
CA PHE A 178 -2.17 5.57 24.31
C PHE A 178 -1.44 5.04 23.08
N GLY A 179 -0.39 4.24 23.26
CA GLY A 179 0.33 3.63 22.14
C GLY A 179 -0.55 2.68 21.32
N SER A 180 -1.41 1.89 21.97
CA SER A 180 -2.39 1.02 21.32
C SER A 180 -3.46 1.80 20.55
N LEU A 181 -3.99 2.86 21.14
CA LEU A 181 -4.91 3.79 20.48
C LEU A 181 -4.28 4.37 19.22
N SER A 182 -3.03 4.82 19.31
CA SER A 182 -2.28 5.38 18.19
C SER A 182 -2.08 4.37 17.05
N ARG A 183 -1.70 3.13 17.36
CA ARG A 183 -1.57 2.06 16.35
C ARG A 183 -2.90 1.63 15.75
N SER A 184 -3.98 1.66 16.52
CA SER A 184 -5.31 1.35 16.00
C SER A 184 -5.74 2.37 14.94
N PHE A 185 -5.50 3.66 15.21
CA PHE A 185 -5.65 4.71 14.21
C PHE A 185 -4.77 4.43 12.97
N THR A 186 -3.49 4.08 13.16
CA THR A 186 -2.59 3.73 12.06
C THR A 186 -3.16 2.59 11.23
N GLY A 187 -3.69 1.54 11.84
CA GLY A 187 -4.25 0.39 11.15
C GLY A 187 -5.41 0.77 10.23
N VAL A 188 -6.33 1.63 10.72
CA VAL A 188 -7.46 2.11 9.92
C VAL A 188 -6.99 3.00 8.76
N ALA A 189 -6.15 4.01 9.04
CA ALA A 189 -5.69 4.95 8.03
C ALA A 189 -4.76 4.28 6.99
N SER A 190 -3.83 3.43 7.42
CA SER A 190 -2.96 2.66 6.54
C SER A 190 -3.76 1.68 5.68
N GLY A 191 -4.73 0.97 6.25
CA GLY A 191 -5.59 0.05 5.50
C GLY A 191 -6.39 0.75 4.40
N ALA A 192 -7.02 1.89 4.72
CA ALA A 192 -7.79 2.67 3.75
C ALA A 192 -6.90 3.26 2.63
N THR A 193 -5.75 3.83 3.00
CA THR A 193 -4.82 4.41 2.00
C THR A 193 -4.16 3.34 1.15
N ARG A 194 -3.81 2.19 1.72
CA ARG A 194 -3.30 1.03 0.99
C ARG A 194 -4.31 0.57 -0.06
N ALA A 195 -5.58 0.39 0.31
CA ALA A 195 -6.64 0.04 -0.63
C ALA A 195 -6.74 1.06 -1.78
N ALA A 196 -6.70 2.36 -1.49
CA ALA A 196 -6.72 3.41 -2.50
C ALA A 196 -5.49 3.36 -3.44
N LEU A 197 -4.31 3.07 -2.91
CA LEU A 197 -3.08 2.92 -3.70
C LEU A 197 -3.08 1.65 -4.55
N THR A 198 -3.55 0.53 -4.02
CA THR A 198 -3.69 -0.71 -4.79
C THR A 198 -4.60 -0.48 -6.00
N GLN A 199 -5.71 0.25 -5.83
CA GLN A 199 -6.57 0.62 -6.96
C GLN A 199 -5.88 1.59 -7.93
N HIS A 200 -5.16 2.59 -7.42
CA HIS A 200 -4.38 3.51 -8.25
C HIS A 200 -3.34 2.78 -9.11
N PHE A 201 -2.65 1.78 -8.54
CA PHE A 201 -1.63 1.03 -9.25
C PHE A 201 -2.19 0.07 -10.31
N ALA A 202 -3.47 -0.30 -10.25
CA ALA A 202 -4.07 -1.28 -11.16
C ALA A 202 -4.42 -0.66 -12.53
N LEU A 203 -3.71 -1.05 -13.58
CA LEU A 203 -4.03 -0.62 -14.95
C LEU A 203 -4.90 -1.63 -15.73
N GLN A 204 -4.97 -2.88 -15.28
CA GLN A 204 -5.59 -3.99 -16.03
C GLN A 204 -6.62 -4.76 -15.17
N ASN A 205 -7.36 -4.06 -14.30
CA ASN A 205 -8.26 -4.68 -13.31
C ASN A 205 -7.56 -5.73 -12.42
N ASN A 206 -6.27 -5.54 -12.16
CA ASN A 206 -5.36 -6.46 -11.46
C ASN A 206 -5.10 -6.06 -10.00
N ALA A 207 -6.02 -5.32 -9.36
CA ALA A 207 -5.85 -4.83 -8.00
C ALA A 207 -5.63 -5.95 -6.97
N ALA A 208 -6.32 -7.08 -7.11
CA ALA A 208 -6.14 -8.23 -6.21
C ALA A 208 -4.75 -8.86 -6.34
N ASP A 209 -4.22 -8.95 -7.57
CA ASP A 209 -2.86 -9.44 -7.82
C ASP A 209 -1.84 -8.47 -7.21
N ILE A 210 -1.97 -7.17 -7.46
CA ILE A 210 -1.12 -6.14 -6.84
C ILE A 210 -1.11 -6.27 -5.31
N ALA A 211 -2.29 -6.37 -4.68
CA ALA A 211 -2.38 -6.54 -3.23
C ALA A 211 -1.67 -7.80 -2.72
N ALA A 212 -1.76 -8.92 -3.45
CA ALA A 212 -1.08 -10.15 -3.09
C ALA A 212 0.45 -10.04 -3.21
N LYS A 213 0.95 -9.37 -4.26
CA LYS A 213 2.40 -9.15 -4.47
C LYS A 213 2.96 -8.15 -3.47
N GLU A 214 2.25 -7.06 -3.20
CA GLU A 214 2.57 -6.10 -2.15
C GLU A 214 2.64 -6.79 -0.79
N GLY A 215 1.67 -7.66 -0.46
CA GLY A 215 1.71 -8.46 0.77
C GLY A 215 2.94 -9.39 0.85
N SER A 216 3.39 -9.93 -0.28
CA SER A 216 4.64 -10.72 -0.33
C SER A 216 5.89 -9.87 -0.12
N GLN A 217 5.93 -8.66 -0.69
CA GLN A 217 6.99 -7.68 -0.48
C GLN A 217 7.07 -7.23 0.98
N GLU A 218 5.92 -6.88 1.59
CA GLU A 218 5.79 -6.51 3.01
C GLU A 218 6.25 -7.66 3.91
N THR A 219 5.86 -8.89 3.62
CA THR A 219 6.28 -10.08 4.38
C THR A 219 7.80 -10.27 4.33
N MET A 220 8.42 -10.10 3.16
CA MET A 220 9.88 -10.18 3.03
C MET A 220 10.58 -9.08 3.84
N ALA A 221 10.11 -7.83 3.72
CA ALA A 221 10.62 -6.71 4.51
C ALA A 221 10.46 -6.95 6.02
N THR A 222 9.35 -7.55 6.44
CA THR A 222 9.09 -7.98 7.83
C THR A 222 10.13 -8.96 8.31
N MET A 223 10.36 -10.06 7.57
CA MET A 223 11.30 -11.10 7.98
C MET A 223 12.72 -10.55 8.13
N ILE A 224 13.18 -9.74 7.17
CA ILE A 224 14.50 -9.11 7.20
C ILE A 224 14.57 -8.11 8.36
N GLY A 225 13.56 -7.25 8.52
CA GLY A 225 13.51 -6.23 9.56
C GLY A 225 13.46 -6.80 10.96
N MET A 226 12.73 -7.90 11.18
CA MET A 226 12.73 -8.62 12.45
C MET A 226 14.11 -9.22 12.76
N ALA A 227 14.77 -9.86 11.78
CA ALA A 227 16.10 -10.43 11.98
C ALA A 227 17.14 -9.35 12.34
N LEU A 228 17.15 -8.24 11.59
CA LEU A 228 18.03 -7.10 11.85
C LEU A 228 17.67 -6.40 13.18
N GLY A 229 16.40 -6.25 13.49
CA GLY A 229 15.90 -5.67 14.74
C GLY A 229 16.30 -6.50 15.96
N MET A 230 16.21 -7.82 15.87
CA MET A 230 16.66 -8.72 16.94
C MET A 230 18.17 -8.68 17.13
N LEU A 231 18.95 -8.62 16.04
CA LEU A 231 20.39 -8.43 16.11
C LEU A 231 20.74 -7.09 16.78
N LEU A 232 20.07 -6.01 16.38
CA LEU A 232 20.26 -4.68 16.95
C LEU A 232 19.90 -4.66 18.45
N ALA A 233 18.74 -5.19 18.81
CA ALA A 233 18.29 -5.38 20.20
C ALA A 233 19.33 -6.13 21.05
N ARG A 234 19.98 -7.15 20.49
CA ARG A 234 21.03 -7.90 21.17
C ARG A 234 22.30 -7.06 21.36
N ILE A 235 22.70 -6.28 20.37
CA ILE A 235 23.89 -5.42 20.41
C ILE A 235 23.69 -4.26 21.39
N THR A 236 22.50 -3.66 21.43
CA THR A 236 22.20 -2.50 22.29
C THR A 236 21.73 -2.89 23.70
N MET A 237 21.66 -4.20 24.01
CA MET A 237 21.26 -4.69 25.31
C MET A 237 22.12 -4.09 26.43
N GLY A 238 21.49 -3.51 27.46
CA GLY A 238 22.16 -2.82 28.56
C GLY A 238 22.68 -1.42 28.24
N HIS A 239 22.59 -0.96 26.99
CA HIS A 239 23.12 0.34 26.54
C HIS A 239 21.97 1.27 26.13
N ALA A 240 21.31 1.89 27.11
CA ALA A 240 20.11 2.71 26.91
C ALA A 240 20.29 3.81 25.84
N LEU A 241 21.42 4.53 25.88
CA LEU A 241 21.72 5.58 24.90
C LEU A 241 21.79 5.03 23.46
N SER A 242 22.39 3.84 23.28
CA SER A 242 22.49 3.20 21.96
C SER A 242 21.12 2.78 21.42
N THR A 243 20.26 2.22 22.29
CA THR A 243 18.87 1.90 21.93
C THR A 243 18.10 3.15 21.52
N TRP A 244 18.20 4.25 22.27
CA TRP A 244 17.52 5.52 21.96
C TRP A 244 18.03 6.14 20.65
N ILE A 245 19.35 6.23 20.45
CA ILE A 245 19.94 6.76 19.22
C ILE A 245 19.49 5.91 18.01
N SER A 246 19.53 4.58 18.15
CA SER A 246 19.10 3.66 17.09
C SER A 246 17.61 3.84 16.77
N PHE A 247 16.74 3.87 17.78
CA PHE A 247 15.31 4.07 17.59
C PHE A 247 14.99 5.42 16.94
N LEU A 248 15.58 6.51 17.44
CA LEU A 248 15.32 7.86 16.92
C LEU A 248 15.87 8.05 15.50
N SER A 249 17.07 7.55 15.20
CA SER A 249 17.64 7.63 13.84
C SER A 249 16.82 6.83 12.83
N LEU A 250 16.39 5.61 13.20
CA LEU A 250 15.49 4.81 12.37
C LEU A 250 14.11 5.47 12.20
N THR A 251 13.63 6.21 13.22
CA THR A 251 12.36 6.95 13.15
C THR A 251 12.45 8.14 12.19
N VAL A 252 13.57 8.88 12.21
CA VAL A 252 13.84 9.94 11.23
C VAL A 252 13.94 9.36 9.82
N PHE A 253 14.67 8.25 9.66
CA PHE A 253 14.77 7.56 8.37
C PHE A 253 13.41 7.05 7.89
N HIS A 254 12.60 6.47 8.77
CA HIS A 254 11.25 5.99 8.49
C HIS A 254 10.37 7.12 7.93
N MET A 255 10.32 8.27 8.62
CA MET A 255 9.52 9.40 8.17
C MET A 255 10.04 9.99 6.86
N TYR A 256 11.36 10.04 6.68
CA TYR A 256 11.97 10.45 5.42
C TYR A 256 11.62 9.50 4.27
N ALA A 257 11.74 8.19 4.47
CA ALA A 257 11.41 7.17 3.47
C ALA A 257 9.93 7.24 3.09
N ASN A 258 9.01 7.40 4.06
CA ASN A 258 7.60 7.58 3.76
C ASN A 258 7.32 8.88 2.98
N TYR A 259 7.96 9.99 3.36
CA TYR A 259 7.89 11.23 2.61
C TYR A 259 8.34 11.04 1.16
N ARG A 260 9.45 10.32 0.93
CA ARG A 260 9.92 10.00 -0.42
C ARG A 260 8.92 9.10 -1.17
N ALA A 261 8.34 8.09 -0.52
CA ALA A 261 7.33 7.22 -1.11
C ALA A 261 6.12 8.03 -1.60
N VAL A 262 5.54 8.88 -0.75
CA VAL A 262 4.34 9.65 -1.14
C VAL A 262 4.64 10.72 -2.19
N ARG A 263 5.89 11.20 -2.29
CA ARG A 263 6.31 12.12 -3.36
C ARG A 263 6.51 11.44 -4.72
N CYS A 264 6.66 10.11 -4.76
CA CYS A 264 6.66 9.35 -6.01
C CYS A 264 5.26 9.22 -6.62
N LEU A 265 4.22 9.23 -5.79
CA LEU A 265 2.84 8.99 -6.22
C LEU A 265 2.28 10.13 -7.08
N SER A 266 1.65 9.78 -8.19
CA SER A 266 0.93 10.67 -9.10
C SER A 266 -0.53 10.26 -9.20
N LEU A 267 -1.26 10.42 -8.09
CA LEU A 267 -2.67 10.04 -7.98
C LEU A 267 -3.54 10.75 -9.04
N THR A 268 -4.40 9.98 -9.69
CA THR A 268 -5.36 10.45 -10.69
C THR A 268 -6.71 10.86 -10.08
N SER A 269 -6.97 10.46 -8.83
CA SER A 269 -8.17 10.85 -8.10
C SER A 269 -8.16 12.33 -7.75
N LEU A 270 -9.33 12.97 -7.80
CA LEU A 270 -9.50 14.36 -7.40
C LEU A 270 -9.84 14.46 -5.92
N ASN A 271 -9.09 15.30 -5.20
CA ASN A 271 -9.46 15.80 -3.88
C ASN A 271 -9.66 17.33 -3.95
N CYS A 272 -10.03 17.95 -2.84
CA CYS A 272 -10.24 19.39 -2.77
C CYS A 272 -9.03 20.20 -3.25
N GLU A 273 -7.82 19.79 -2.85
CA GLU A 273 -6.58 20.49 -3.18
C GLU A 273 -6.20 20.36 -4.66
N ARG A 274 -6.11 19.13 -5.19
CA ARG A 274 -5.83 18.85 -6.60
C ARG A 274 -6.84 19.54 -7.50
N THR A 275 -8.12 19.55 -7.11
CA THR A 275 -9.17 20.27 -7.86
C THR A 275 -8.95 21.78 -7.81
N SER A 276 -8.59 22.34 -6.65
CA SER A 276 -8.29 23.77 -6.52
C SER A 276 -7.09 24.19 -7.39
N ILE A 277 -6.04 23.38 -7.44
CA ILE A 277 -4.86 23.61 -8.30
C ILE A 277 -5.28 23.59 -9.78
N LEU A 278 -6.03 22.57 -10.19
CA LEU A 278 -6.51 22.43 -11.57
C LEU A 278 -7.39 23.60 -12.00
N LEU A 279 -8.39 23.96 -11.20
CA LEU A 279 -9.32 25.05 -11.52
C LEU A 279 -8.60 26.40 -11.59
N ARG A 280 -7.71 26.70 -10.64
CA ARG A 280 -6.93 27.94 -10.66
C ARG A 280 -6.05 28.03 -11.90
N TYR A 281 -5.38 26.93 -12.27
CA TYR A 281 -4.53 26.90 -13.46
C TYR A 281 -5.35 27.05 -14.74
N PHE A 282 -6.49 26.35 -14.83
CA PHE A 282 -7.40 26.42 -15.97
C PHE A 282 -8.00 27.82 -16.14
N MET A 283 -8.47 28.47 -15.07
CA MET A 283 -9.00 29.84 -15.12
C MET A 283 -7.96 30.86 -15.60
N LYS A 284 -6.67 30.63 -15.33
CA LYS A 284 -5.58 31.53 -15.72
C LYS A 284 -5.06 31.30 -17.14
N THR A 285 -5.06 30.05 -17.62
CA THR A 285 -4.34 29.66 -18.84
C THR A 285 -5.22 29.02 -19.91
N GLY A 286 -6.43 28.59 -19.58
CA GLY A 286 -7.30 27.78 -20.44
C GLY A 286 -6.84 26.33 -20.63
N GLN A 287 -5.77 25.89 -19.96
CA GLN A 287 -5.19 24.56 -20.09
C GLN A 287 -5.43 23.69 -18.84
N VAL A 288 -5.44 22.37 -19.00
CA VAL A 288 -5.59 21.39 -17.92
C VAL A 288 -4.24 20.73 -17.63
N LEU A 289 -3.82 20.70 -16.37
CA LEU A 289 -2.57 20.07 -15.95
C LEU A 289 -2.71 18.53 -15.93
N LEU A 290 -1.60 17.86 -16.22
CA LEU A 290 -1.47 16.41 -16.04
C LEU A 290 -1.32 16.04 -14.55
N PRO A 291 -1.76 14.84 -14.12
CA PRO A 291 -1.63 14.38 -12.74
C PRO A 291 -0.21 14.51 -12.16
N GLN A 292 0.83 14.26 -12.96
CA GLN A 292 2.23 14.37 -12.54
C GLN A 292 2.63 15.82 -12.22
N GLN A 293 2.04 16.80 -12.91
CA GLN A 293 2.30 18.22 -12.65
C GLN A 293 1.58 18.66 -11.39
N VAL A 294 0.32 18.26 -11.22
CA VAL A 294 -0.48 18.56 -10.02
C VAL A 294 0.14 17.92 -8.78
N SER A 295 0.60 16.67 -8.88
CA SER A 295 1.23 15.94 -7.79
C SER A 295 2.47 16.65 -7.20
N LYS A 296 3.23 17.35 -8.04
CA LYS A 296 4.40 18.13 -7.60
C LYS A 296 4.00 19.36 -6.80
N MET A 297 2.84 19.95 -7.12
CA MET A 297 2.28 21.15 -6.49
C MET A 297 1.48 20.84 -5.22
N GLU A 298 0.86 19.66 -5.15
CA GLU A 298 0.10 19.20 -3.99
C GLU A 298 0.97 19.08 -2.73
N HIS A 299 0.45 19.59 -1.63
CA HIS A 299 0.98 19.40 -0.29
C HIS A 299 0.70 17.98 0.20
N VAL A 300 1.72 17.38 0.81
CA VAL A 300 1.60 16.05 1.43
C VAL A 300 1.33 16.12 2.93
N LEU A 301 1.53 17.29 3.53
CA LEU A 301 1.34 17.49 4.97
C LEU A 301 -0.08 17.99 5.30
N PRO A 302 -0.59 17.76 6.51
CA PRO A 302 -1.92 18.20 6.92
C PRO A 302 -2.09 19.70 6.81
N ILE A 303 -3.31 20.14 6.44
CA ILE A 303 -3.66 21.57 6.23
C ILE A 303 -3.40 22.42 7.48
N TRP A 304 -3.46 21.87 8.69
CA TRP A 304 -3.11 22.62 9.92
C TRP A 304 -1.62 22.98 10.02
N THR A 305 -0.75 22.32 9.26
CA THR A 305 0.69 22.61 9.18
C THR A 305 1.04 23.56 8.04
N THR A 306 0.20 23.62 7.00
CA THR A 306 0.36 24.48 5.83
C THR A 306 -0.61 25.66 5.93
N GLY A 307 -0.15 26.75 6.55
CA GLY A 307 -0.94 27.96 6.78
C GLY A 307 -1.75 28.38 5.54
N SER A 308 -3.05 28.62 5.76
CA SER A 308 -4.10 28.95 4.78
C SER A 308 -3.61 29.66 3.52
N ALA A 309 -3.23 28.89 2.49
CA ALA A 309 -2.98 29.38 1.14
C ALA A 309 -4.24 29.25 0.27
N LEU A 310 -5.37 29.76 0.78
CA LEU A 310 -6.63 29.91 0.03
C LEU A 310 -7.03 31.39 -0.04
N ASN A 311 -6.07 32.26 -0.35
CA ASN A 311 -6.36 33.63 -0.77
C ASN A 311 -6.50 33.67 -2.30
N GLY A 312 -7.75 33.53 -2.77
CA GLY A 312 -8.12 33.68 -4.17
C GLY A 312 -9.32 32.79 -4.53
N ALA A 313 -10.51 33.39 -4.59
CA ALA A 313 -11.83 32.79 -4.87
C ALA A 313 -12.17 31.54 -4.03
N ARG A 314 -13.15 31.67 -3.12
CA ARG A 314 -13.69 30.53 -2.36
C ARG A 314 -14.49 29.60 -3.27
N VAL A 315 -13.79 28.69 -3.95
CA VAL A 315 -14.43 27.58 -4.68
C VAL A 315 -14.86 26.54 -3.67
N HIS A 316 -16.17 26.40 -3.47
CA HIS A 316 -16.75 25.36 -2.63
C HIS A 316 -17.17 24.19 -3.53
N ILE A 317 -16.53 23.04 -3.35
CA ILE A 317 -16.78 21.82 -4.13
C ILE A 317 -17.57 20.84 -3.25
N GLY A 318 -18.50 20.10 -3.84
CA GLY A 318 -19.31 19.12 -3.10
C GLY A 318 -20.45 19.74 -2.29
N ILE A 319 -20.83 20.99 -2.58
CA ILE A 319 -22.06 21.59 -2.04
C ILE A 319 -23.24 20.72 -2.48
N ARG A 320 -24.11 20.36 -1.53
CA ARG A 320 -25.37 19.69 -1.89
C ARG A 320 -26.19 20.67 -2.72
N ILE A 321 -26.73 20.21 -3.84
CA ILE A 321 -27.56 21.04 -4.72
C ILE A 321 -28.63 21.78 -3.89
N SER A 322 -29.25 21.12 -2.91
CA SER A 322 -30.23 21.70 -1.97
C SER A 322 -29.76 22.90 -1.14
N GLN A 323 -28.47 23.22 -1.12
CA GLN A 323 -27.87 24.36 -0.40
C GLN A 323 -27.60 25.55 -1.32
N LEU A 324 -27.85 25.42 -2.63
CA LEU A 324 -27.73 26.53 -3.58
C LEU A 324 -29.00 27.38 -3.55
N ASP A 325 -28.81 28.70 -3.55
CA ASP A 325 -29.90 29.68 -3.57
C ASP A 325 -30.70 29.59 -4.89
N GLU A 326 -32.02 29.78 -4.86
CA GLU A 326 -32.92 29.58 -6.02
C GLU A 326 -32.51 30.41 -7.25
N SER A 327 -32.01 31.62 -7.02
CA SER A 327 -31.51 32.53 -8.06
C SER A 327 -30.27 31.99 -8.78
N THR A 328 -29.39 31.29 -8.05
CA THR A 328 -28.16 30.70 -8.60
C THR A 328 -28.46 29.39 -9.32
N MET A 329 -29.42 28.61 -8.80
CA MET A 329 -29.90 27.40 -9.45
C MET A 329 -30.48 27.66 -10.84
N SER A 330 -31.41 28.60 -10.95
CA SER A 330 -32.16 28.82 -12.20
C SER A 330 -31.28 29.21 -13.39
N VAL A 331 -30.28 30.07 -13.18
CA VAL A 331 -29.43 30.59 -14.26
C VAL A 331 -28.31 29.61 -14.61
N GLN A 332 -27.56 29.11 -13.62
CA GLN A 332 -26.35 28.32 -13.90
C GLN A 332 -26.64 26.85 -14.18
N VAL A 333 -27.61 26.24 -13.48
CA VAL A 333 -27.96 24.83 -13.70
C VAL A 333 -28.68 24.65 -15.03
N SER A 334 -29.58 25.56 -15.41
CA SER A 334 -30.24 25.53 -16.72
C SER A 334 -29.23 25.63 -17.86
N SER A 335 -28.30 26.58 -17.78
CA SER A 335 -27.22 26.75 -18.77
C SER A 335 -26.32 25.51 -18.88
N PHE A 336 -25.97 24.90 -17.74
CA PHE A 336 -25.15 23.70 -17.69
C PHE A 336 -25.88 22.47 -18.24
N LEU A 337 -27.16 22.29 -17.89
CA LEU A 337 -28.00 21.20 -18.40
C LEU A 337 -28.18 21.32 -19.91
N HIS A 338 -28.41 22.53 -20.44
CA HIS A 338 -28.46 22.76 -21.89
C HIS A 338 -27.14 22.40 -22.57
N ALA A 339 -25.99 22.79 -22.01
CA ALA A 339 -24.69 22.45 -22.56
C ALA A 339 -24.39 20.93 -22.51
N LEU A 340 -24.83 20.23 -21.45
CA LEU A 340 -24.73 18.77 -21.37
C LEU A 340 -25.62 18.07 -22.39
N PHE A 341 -26.86 18.55 -22.56
CA PHE A 341 -27.82 18.00 -23.51
C PHE A 341 -27.30 18.14 -24.95
N ASP A 342 -26.80 19.34 -25.32
CA ASP A 342 -26.17 19.59 -26.63
C ASP A 342 -24.96 18.68 -26.88
N LYS A 343 -24.19 18.38 -25.82
CA LYS A 343 -23.00 17.54 -25.92
C LYS A 343 -23.35 16.06 -26.09
N ALA A 344 -24.38 15.58 -25.38
CA ALA A 344 -24.91 14.22 -25.53
C ALA A 344 -25.52 14.01 -26.93
N GLN A 345 -26.28 14.98 -27.42
CA GLN A 345 -26.90 14.92 -28.75
C GLN A 345 -25.86 14.93 -29.89
N LYS A 346 -24.69 15.55 -29.68
CA LYS A 346 -23.55 15.51 -30.61
C LYS A 346 -22.75 14.21 -30.53
N SER A 347 -22.75 13.48 -29.41
CA SER A 347 -22.08 12.18 -29.31
C SER A 347 -22.90 11.05 -29.93
N ASP A 348 -24.22 11.17 -29.95
CA ASP A 348 -25.13 10.18 -30.55
C ASP A 348 -25.12 10.18 -32.09
N HIS A 349 -24.41 11.13 -32.72
CA HIS A 349 -24.17 11.14 -34.17
C HIS A 349 -22.93 10.35 -34.64
N TYR A 350 -22.30 9.58 -33.75
CA TYR A 350 -21.14 8.72 -34.06
C TYR A 350 -21.40 7.22 -33.83
N PHE A 351 -22.65 6.77 -33.88
CA PHE A 351 -23.01 5.36 -34.02
C PHE A 351 -23.70 5.08 -35.36
#